data_AF-A0A2V5NH52-F1
#
_entry.id   AF-A0A2V5NH52-F1
#
_cell.length_a   1.000
_cell.length_b   1.000
_cell.length_c   1.000
_cell.angle_alpha   90.00
_cell.angle_beta   90.00
_cell.angle_gamma   90.00
#
_symmetry.space_group_name_H-M   'P 1'
#
loop_
_entity.id
_entity.type
_entity.pdbx_description
1 polymer ?
#
loop_
_entity_poly.entity_id
_entity_poly.type
_entity_poly.pdbx_seq_one_letter_code
_entity_poly.pdbx_strand_id
1 'polypeptide(L)' 'HHLAFKAESRAEVDRLHRELKRIGATIVSPPREYPEYTPPGYYALFFKDLEGIKYEIVCARHDGACTEKLRGDS' A
#
# COMPACT_ATOMS: atom_id res chain seq x y z
N HIS A 1 -1.66 13.99 13.95
CA HIS A 1 -1.20 12.59 14.01
C HIS A 1 -1.66 11.89 12.74
N HIS A 2 -0.76 11.20 12.03
CA HIS A 2 -1.11 10.43 10.82
C HIS A 2 -0.80 8.96 11.11
N LEU A 3 -1.69 8.07 10.69
CA LEU A 3 -1.52 6.63 10.84
C LEU A 3 -1.14 6.05 9.48
N ALA A 4 -0.03 5.31 9.45
CA ALA A 4 0.43 4.62 8.26
C ALA A 4 0.21 3.11 8.42
N PHE A 5 -0.45 2.51 7.44
CA PHE A 5 -0.65 1.07 7.32
C PHE A 5 0.29 0.51 6.26
N LYS A 6 0.93 -0.62 6.56
CA LYS A 6 1.76 -1.33 5.60
C LYS A 6 0.90 -2.34 4.84
N ALA A 7 0.87 -2.23 3.51
CA ALA A 7 0.28 -3.22 2.63
C ALA A 7 1.36 -4.20 2.14
N GLU A 8 0.97 -5.45 1.93
CA GLU A 8 1.86 -6.52 1.47
C GLU A 8 2.17 -6.39 -0.04
N SER A 9 1.25 -5.78 -0.81
CA SER A 9 1.42 -5.62 -2.26
C SER A 9 0.71 -4.38 -2.81
N ARG A 10 1.12 -3.94 -4.01
CA ARG A 10 0.44 -2.86 -4.76
C ARG A 10 -1.03 -3.20 -5.03
N ALA A 11 -1.33 -4.46 -5.33
CA ALA A 11 -2.69 -4.93 -5.58
C ALA A 11 -3.60 -4.78 -4.35
N GLU A 12 -3.03 -4.93 -3.14
CA GLU A 12 -3.77 -4.69 -1.90
C GLU A 12 -4.08 -3.20 -1.71
N VAL A 13 -3.12 -2.32 -1.99
CA VAL A 13 -3.34 -0.86 -1.97
C VAL A 13 -4.44 -0.46 -2.95
N ASP A 14 -4.45 -1.03 -4.16
CA ASP A 14 -5.51 -0.80 -5.15
C ASP A 14 -6.88 -1.32 -4.70
N ARG A 15 -6.91 -2.49 -4.05
CA ARG A 15 -8.13 -3.05 -3.46
C ARG A 15 -8.67 -2.12 -2.38
N LEU A 16 -7.83 -1.69 -1.45
CA LEU A 16 -8.19 -0.79 -0.36
C LEU A 16 -8.68 0.56 -0.89
N HIS A 17 -8.03 1.12 -1.91
CA HIS A 17 -8.50 2.34 -2.58
C HIS A 17 -9.93 2.21 -3.12
N ARG A 18 -10.28 1.06 -3.71
CA ARG A 18 -11.66 0.81 -4.17
C ARG A 18 -12.65 0.73 -3.01
N GLU A 19 -12.30 0.04 -1.92
CA GLU A 19 -13.16 -0.03 -0.73
C GLU A 19 -13.33 1.36 -0.08
N LEU A 20 -12.25 2.13 0.04
CA LEU A 20 -12.25 3.49 0.58
C LEU A 20 -13.19 4.41 -0.21
N LYS A 21 -13.19 4.28 -1.54
CA LYS A 21 -14.16 5.00 -2.39
C LYS A 21 -15.61 4.59 -2.12
N ARG A 22 -15.88 3.30 -1.88
CA ARG A 22 -17.24 2.81 -1.60
C ARG A 22 -17.78 3.30 -0.26
N ILE A 23 -16.94 3.40 0.75
CA ILE A 23 -17.34 3.90 2.08
C ILE A 23 -17.42 5.43 2.17
N GLY A 24 -17.09 6.15 1.09
CA GLY A 24 -17.11 7.61 1.06
C GLY A 24 -15.90 8.28 1.70
N ALA A 25 -14.78 7.56 1.85
CA ALA A 25 -13.54 8.18 2.32
C ALA A 25 -13.02 9.21 1.29
N THR A 26 -12.44 10.30 1.79
CA THR A 26 -11.90 11.35 0.92
C THR A 26 -10.50 10.94 0.47
N ILE A 27 -10.35 10.55 -0.79
CA ILE A 27 -9.03 10.23 -1.35
C ILE A 27 -8.25 11.54 -1.56
N VAL A 28 -7.16 11.70 -0.81
CA VAL A 28 -6.26 12.86 -0.89
C VAL A 28 -5.28 12.68 -2.04
N SER A 29 -4.72 11.48 -2.15
CA SER A 29 -3.85 11.11 -3.26
C SER A 29 -4.14 9.65 -3.63
N PRO A 30 -4.48 9.37 -4.90
CA PRO A 30 -4.73 7.99 -5.34
C PRO A 30 -3.46 7.14 -5.22
N PRO A 31 -3.59 5.81 -5.24
CA PRO A 31 -2.45 4.91 -5.19
C PRO A 31 -1.47 5.23 -6.32
N ARG A 32 -0.24 5.58 -5.96
CA ARG A 32 0.82 5.87 -6.93
C ARG A 32 2.19 5.46 -6.42
N GLU A 33 3.08 5.20 -7.36
CA GLU A 33 4.49 4.99 -7.08
C GLU A 33 5.19 6.34 -6.93
N TYR A 34 6.07 6.40 -5.94
CA TYR A 34 6.88 7.55 -5.60
C TYR A 34 8.35 7.21 -5.85
N PRO A 35 8.81 7.25 -7.12
CA PRO A 35 10.18 6.89 -7.48
C PRO A 35 11.22 7.84 -6.88
N GLU A 36 10.81 9.03 -6.43
CA GLU A 36 11.65 10.01 -5.75
C GLU A 36 11.96 9.64 -4.29
N TYR A 37 11.31 8.61 -3.75
CA TYR A 37 11.55 8.12 -2.40
C TYR A 37 12.44 6.87 -2.41
N THR A 38 13.36 6.81 -1.44
CA THR A 38 14.21 5.65 -1.18
C THR A 38 13.62 4.86 -0.02
N PRO A 39 13.44 3.52 -0.13
CA PRO A 39 13.86 2.64 -1.22
C PRO A 39 12.92 2.69 -2.45
N PRO A 40 13.43 2.33 -3.64
CA PRO A 40 12.64 2.27 -4.86
C PRO A 40 11.47 1.30 -4.72
N GLY A 41 10.36 1.60 -5.41
CA GLY A 41 9.14 0.81 -5.31
C GLY A 41 8.20 1.25 -4.19
N TYR A 42 8.42 2.43 -3.60
CA TYR A 42 7.54 3.05 -2.61
C TYR A 42 6.18 3.38 -3.26
N TYR A 43 5.17 2.56 -2.99
CA TYR A 43 3.83 2.72 -3.52
C TYR A 43 2.87 3.12 -2.39
N ALA A 44 2.29 4.30 -2.47
CA ALA A 44 1.48 4.84 -1.38
C ALA A 44 0.14 5.41 -1.83
N LEU A 45 -0.83 5.35 -0.93
CA LEU A 45 -2.18 5.89 -1.02
C LEU A 45 -2.44 6.79 0.18
N PHE A 46 -2.99 7.98 -0.05
CA PHE A 46 -3.36 8.90 1.02
C PHE A 46 -4.85 9.18 0.99
N PHE A 47 -5.50 9.03 2.15
CA PHE A 47 -6.92 9.30 2.29
C PHE A 47 -7.23 9.95 3.63
N LYS A 48 -8.42 10.52 3.74
CA LYS A 48 -9.02 10.95 5.00
C LYS A 48 -10.27 10.13 5.25
N ASP A 49 -10.48 9.74 6.50
CA ASP A 49 -11.74 9.19 6.93
C ASP A 49 -12.84 10.27 6.99
N LEU A 50 -14.02 9.88 7.46
CA LEU A 50 -15.17 10.78 7.61
C LEU A 50 -14.95 11.84 8.70
N GLU A 51 -14.05 11.59 9.67
CA GLU A 51 -13.68 12.52 10.73
C GLU A 51 -12.55 13.47 10.33
N GLY A 52 -11.99 13.30 9.13
CA GLY A 52 -10.92 14.12 8.57
C GLY A 52 -9.51 13.69 9.00
N ILE A 53 -9.36 12.55 9.67
CA ILE A 53 -8.07 11.98 10.07
C ILE A 53 -7.35 11.50 8.81
N LYS A 54 -6.10 11.93 8.64
CA LYS A 54 -5.27 11.56 7.49
C LYS A 54 -4.60 10.21 7.74
N TYR A 55 -4.84 9.29 6.82
CA TYR A 55 -4.24 7.97 6.77
C TYR A 55 -3.38 7.80 5.53
N GLU A 56 -2.37 6.94 5.68
CA GLU A 56 -1.48 6.52 4.61
C GLU A 56 -1.48 4.99 4.53
N ILE A 57 -1.52 4.44 3.32
CA ILE A 57 -1.28 3.03 3.07
C ILE A 57 -0.06 2.93 2.17
N VAL A 58 0.99 2.27 2.62
CA VAL A 58 2.25 2.13 1.92
C VAL A 58 2.60 0.67 1.67
N CYS A 59 2.99 0.36 0.45
CA CYS A 59 3.67 -0.86 0.06
C CYS A 59 5.05 -0.48 -0.46
N ALA A 60 6.08 -0.65 0.37
CA ALA A 60 7.45 -0.69 -0.11
C ALA A 60 7.78 -2.15 -0.37
N ARG A 61 8.28 -2.48 -1.57
CA ARG A 61 8.90 -3.79 -1.81
C ARG A 61 9.99 -3.96 -0.76
N HIS A 62 9.77 -4.86 0.19
CA HIS A 62 10.86 -5.41 0.98
C HIS A 62 11.51 -6.44 0.05
N ASP A 63 12.69 -6.14 -0.45
CA ASP A 63 13.54 -7.17 -1.05
C ASP A 63 13.76 -8.26 0.02
N GLY A 64 12.99 -9.36 -0.04
CA GLY A 64 13.18 -10.52 0.85
C GLY A 64 11.93 -11.34 1.23
N ALA A 65 11.47 -12.18 0.29
CA ALA A 65 10.92 -13.54 0.45
C ALA A 65 9.64 -13.87 1.25
N CYS A 66 8.76 -14.66 0.61
CA CYS A 66 8.14 -15.84 1.23
C CYS A 66 7.90 -16.97 0.19
N THR A 67 8.91 -17.84 0.07
CA THR A 67 8.92 -19.29 -0.26
C THR A 67 8.20 -19.84 -1.51
N GLU A 68 8.99 -20.28 -2.50
CA GLU A 68 8.71 -21.56 -3.18
C GLU A 68 9.79 -22.56 -2.74
N LYS A 69 9.40 -23.53 -1.91
CA LYS A 69 10.17 -24.75 -1.66
C LYS A 69 9.40 -25.91 -2.27
N LEU A 70 9.78 -26.40 -3.45
CA LEU A 70 9.54 -27.78 -3.88
C LEU A 70 10.62 -28.29 -4.88
N ARG A 71 11.49 -29.15 -4.33
CA ARG A 71 12.11 -30.39 -4.87
C ARG A 71 12.83 -30.36 -6.23
N GLY A 72 14.15 -30.50 -6.17
CA GLY A 72 14.94 -31.26 -7.14
C GLY A 72 15.74 -32.33 -6.40
N ASP A 73 15.20 -33.55 -6.36
CA ASP A 73 15.95 -34.77 -6.07
C ASP A 73 16.74 -35.11 -7.34
N SER A 74 18.06 -35.24 -7.25
CA SER A 74 18.92 -35.88 -8.25
C SER A 74 20.17 -36.39 -7.55
#